data_AF-A0A2H6HCQ9-F1
#
_entry.id   AF-A0A2H6HCQ9-F1
#
_cell.length_a   1.000
_cell.length_b   1.000
_cell.length_c   1.000
_cell.angle_alpha   90.00
_cell.angle_beta   90.00
_cell.angle_gamma   90.00
#
_symmetry.space_group_name_H-M   'P 1'
#
loop_
_entity.id
_entity.type
_entity.pdbx_description
1 polymer ?
#
loop_
_entity_poly.entity_id
_entity_poly.type
_entity_poly.pdbx_seq_one_letter_code
_entity_poly.pdbx_strand_id
1 'polypeptide(L)'
;MVSDLTHTRGPASYTEFAHESERQFALLLDFYGIPWEYEPREFPIDFDDDGKPSAFFRPDFYLPEDDRYIEITTMSQKLVTKKNRKMRLVQSLYPHVNIKLFYLRDYLHLVVKYGLEEPPGMSGPAVPSRIPGPSRVALDLDASAVGAYVG
;
A
#
# COMPACT_ATOMS: atom_id res chain seq x y z
N MET A 1 -16.04 -22.95 -26.01
CA MET A 1 -16.55 -21.88 -25.14
C MET A 1 -16.54 -22.40 -23.70
N VAL A 2 -15.39 -22.25 -23.04
CA VAL A 2 -15.17 -22.05 -21.60
C VAL A 2 -13.66 -21.87 -21.51
N SER A 3 -13.18 -20.63 -21.65
CA SER A 3 -11.77 -20.35 -21.43
C SER A 3 -11.55 -20.47 -19.93
N ASP A 4 -10.75 -21.47 -19.54
CA ASP A 4 -10.23 -21.65 -18.19
C ASP A 4 -9.77 -20.31 -17.62
N LEU A 5 -10.48 -19.78 -16.62
CA LEU A 5 -9.88 -18.86 -15.66
C LEU A 5 -8.91 -19.69 -14.81
N THR A 6 -7.76 -20.05 -15.36
CA THR A 6 -6.61 -20.31 -14.52
C THR A 6 -6.36 -19.03 -13.76
N HIS A 7 -6.73 -19.01 -12.48
CA HIS A 7 -6.24 -18.05 -11.49
C HIS A 7 -4.72 -18.20 -11.49
N THR A 8 -4.04 -17.53 -12.44
CA THR A 8 -2.59 -17.42 -12.43
C THR A 8 -2.28 -16.73 -11.13
N ARG A 9 -1.71 -17.47 -10.19
CA ARG A 9 -1.35 -16.91 -8.89
C ARG A 9 -0.44 -15.72 -9.17
N GLY A 10 -0.88 -14.53 -8.78
CA GLY A 10 -0.11 -13.30 -9.02
C GLY A 10 1.21 -13.28 -8.25
N PRO A 11 2.03 -12.24 -8.46
CA PRO A 11 3.33 -12.09 -7.82
C PRO A 11 3.38 -12.28 -6.31
N ALA A 12 2.28 -12.01 -5.60
CA ALA A 12 2.20 -12.15 -4.16
C ALA A 12 2.31 -13.62 -3.70
N SER A 13 2.02 -14.58 -4.59
CA SER A 13 2.03 -16.00 -4.25
C SER A 13 3.44 -16.60 -4.10
N TYR A 14 4.45 -15.98 -4.70
CA TYR A 14 5.84 -16.44 -4.70
C TYR A 14 6.83 -15.42 -4.10
N THR A 15 6.32 -14.28 -3.62
CA THR A 15 7.13 -13.28 -2.92
C THR A 15 7.20 -13.60 -1.43
N GLU A 16 8.41 -13.54 -0.87
CA GLU A 16 8.63 -13.69 0.57
C GLU A 16 8.48 -12.33 1.27
N PHE A 17 7.41 -12.17 2.03
CA PHE A 17 7.13 -10.94 2.77
C PHE A 17 7.62 -11.03 4.21
N ALA A 18 8.20 -9.94 4.72
CA ALA A 18 8.59 -9.81 6.11
C ALA A 18 7.39 -9.84 7.06
N HIS A 19 6.23 -9.31 6.61
CA HIS A 19 5.01 -9.25 7.40
C HIS A 19 3.77 -9.69 6.64
N GLU A 20 2.83 -10.35 7.34
CA GLU A 20 1.56 -10.81 6.75
C GLU A 20 0.75 -9.65 6.15
N SER A 21 0.80 -8.46 6.76
CA SER A 21 0.11 -7.28 6.20
C SER A 21 0.62 -6.86 4.83
N GLU A 22 1.91 -7.08 4.52
CA GLU A 22 2.50 -6.79 3.21
C GLU A 22 1.98 -7.79 2.19
N ARG A 23 1.98 -9.08 2.55
CA ARG A 23 1.37 -10.14 1.74
C ARG A 23 -0.08 -9.83 1.39
N GLN A 24 -0.87 -9.43 2.38
CA GLN A 24 -2.29 -9.11 2.20
C GLN A 24 -2.50 -7.89 1.29
N PHE A 25 -1.62 -6.89 1.36
CA PHE A 25 -1.64 -5.76 0.44
C PHE A 25 -1.22 -6.17 -0.99
N ALA A 26 -0.22 -7.02 -1.13
CA ALA A 26 0.22 -7.53 -2.43
C ALA A 26 -0.85 -8.39 -3.12
N LEU A 27 -1.53 -9.28 -2.38
CA LEU A 27 -2.65 -10.08 -2.90
C LEU A 27 -3.79 -9.19 -3.41
N LEU A 28 -4.02 -8.07 -2.73
CA LEU A 28 -5.00 -7.10 -3.14
C LEU A 28 -4.60 -6.42 -4.45
N LEU A 29 -3.34 -5.98 -4.58
CA LEU A 29 -2.84 -5.38 -5.81
C LEU A 29 -2.92 -6.37 -6.98
N ASP A 30 -2.55 -7.64 -6.76
CA ASP A 30 -2.70 -8.73 -7.72
C ASP A 30 -4.15 -8.90 -8.18
N PHE A 31 -5.10 -8.87 -7.22
CA PHE A 31 -6.53 -8.99 -7.52
C PHE A 31 -7.04 -7.87 -8.43
N TYR A 32 -6.56 -6.64 -8.23
CA TYR A 32 -6.90 -5.50 -9.08
C TYR A 32 -6.02 -5.39 -10.35
N GLY A 33 -5.05 -6.30 -10.53
CA GLY A 33 -4.12 -6.25 -11.65
C GLY A 33 -3.17 -5.04 -11.63
N ILE A 34 -2.95 -4.44 -10.46
CA ILE A 34 -2.06 -3.29 -10.30
C ILE A 34 -0.62 -3.80 -10.22
N PRO A 35 0.30 -3.37 -11.11
CA PRO A 35 1.71 -3.76 -11.03
C PRO A 35 2.38 -3.19 -9.77
N TRP A 36 3.25 -3.97 -9.14
CA TRP A 36 3.97 -3.54 -7.95
C TRP A 36 5.35 -4.20 -7.81
N GLU A 37 6.20 -3.54 -7.04
CA GLU A 37 7.51 -4.02 -6.61
C GLU A 37 7.58 -3.99 -5.08
N TYR A 38 8.10 -5.06 -4.46
CA TYR A 38 8.28 -5.14 -3.00
C TYR A 38 9.68 -4.71 -2.60
N GLU A 39 9.79 -3.87 -1.57
CA GLU A 39 11.06 -3.32 -1.08
C GLU A 39 11.98 -2.76 -2.20
N PRO A 40 11.46 -1.92 -3.09
CA PRO A 40 12.09 -1.58 -4.38
C PRO A 40 13.42 -0.82 -4.24
N ARG A 41 13.56 -0.03 -3.17
CA ARG A 41 14.69 0.90 -3.01
C ARG A 41 14.85 1.37 -1.57
N GLU A 42 16.10 1.61 -1.19
CA GLU A 42 16.45 2.34 0.03
C GLU A 42 16.82 3.80 -0.22
N PHE A 43 16.44 4.65 0.73
CA PHE A 43 16.76 6.06 0.77
C PHE A 43 17.54 6.37 2.06
N PRO A 44 18.78 6.85 1.97
CA PRO A 44 19.47 7.47 3.10
C PRO A 44 18.66 8.63 3.68
N ILE A 45 18.37 8.61 4.98
CA ILE A 45 17.57 9.68 5.63
C ILE A 45 18.32 10.41 6.74
N ASP A 46 19.48 9.91 7.15
CA ASP A 46 20.31 10.54 8.16
C ASP A 46 21.78 10.30 7.82
N PHE A 47 22.66 11.22 8.21
CA PHE A 47 24.08 11.21 7.86
C PHE A 47 24.92 11.58 9.08
N ASP A 48 26.08 10.95 9.24
CA ASP A 48 27.05 11.29 10.29
C ASP A 48 27.90 12.52 9.92
N ASP A 49 28.81 12.92 10.82
CA ASP A 49 29.70 14.07 10.64
C ASP A 49 30.66 13.90 9.44
N ASP A 50 30.90 12.66 9.01
CA ASP A 50 31.71 12.32 7.83
C ASP A 50 30.87 12.27 6.54
N GLY A 51 29.57 12.57 6.61
CA GLY A 51 28.64 12.54 5.49
C GLY A 51 28.24 11.13 5.04
N LYS A 52 28.47 10.10 5.87
CA LYS A 52 28.05 8.73 5.56
C LYS A 52 26.62 8.49 6.04
N PRO A 53 25.79 7.75 5.27
CA PRO A 53 24.46 7.37 5.72
C PRO A 53 24.46 6.63 7.06
N SER A 54 23.76 7.16 8.05
CA SER A 54 23.61 6.57 9.39
C SER A 54 22.23 5.94 9.60
N ALA A 55 21.24 6.31 8.78
CA ALA A 55 19.93 5.68 8.77
C ALA A 55 19.32 5.66 7.37
N PHE A 56 18.47 4.65 7.13
CA PHE A 56 17.77 4.44 5.87
C PHE A 56 16.26 4.35 6.06
N PHE A 57 15.55 4.66 4.99
CA PHE A 57 14.14 4.44 4.81
C PHE A 57 13.93 3.57 3.57
N ARG A 58 13.20 2.48 3.73
CA ARG A 58 12.85 1.54 2.66
C ARG A 58 11.32 1.46 2.62
N PRO A 59 10.67 1.98 1.57
CA PRO A 59 9.23 1.81 1.40
C PRO A 59 8.88 0.34 1.19
N ASP A 60 7.73 -0.08 1.69
CA ASP A 60 7.26 -1.46 1.56
C ASP A 60 6.96 -1.82 0.08
N PHE A 61 6.39 -0.90 -0.71
CA PHE A 61 6.06 -1.13 -2.12
C PHE A 61 6.35 0.06 -3.04
N TYR A 62 6.48 -0.20 -4.33
CA TYR A 62 6.40 0.78 -5.41
C TYR A 62 5.36 0.36 -6.45
N LEU A 63 4.58 1.33 -6.93
CA LEU A 63 3.58 1.19 -7.98
C LEU A 63 4.10 1.92 -9.23
N PRO A 64 4.62 1.20 -10.25
CA PRO A 64 5.27 1.82 -11.40
C PRO A 64 4.36 2.71 -12.24
N GLU A 65 3.09 2.33 -12.39
CA GLU A 65 2.13 3.09 -13.21
C GLU A 65 1.82 4.48 -12.61
N ASP A 66 1.87 4.57 -11.28
CA ASP A 66 1.57 5.77 -10.50
C ASP A 66 2.82 6.58 -10.14
N ASP A 67 4.01 6.06 -10.47
CA ASP A 67 5.32 6.47 -9.95
C ASP A 67 5.25 6.77 -8.45
N ARG A 68 4.84 5.77 -7.66
CA ARG A 68 4.51 5.98 -6.24
C ARG A 68 5.04 4.89 -5.33
N TYR A 69 5.71 5.34 -4.27
CA TYR A 69 6.11 4.51 -3.14
C TYR A 69 5.01 4.44 -2.08
N ILE A 70 4.77 3.25 -1.55
CA ILE A 70 3.77 2.99 -0.53
C ILE A 70 4.46 2.42 0.70
N GLU A 71 4.13 3.01 1.85
CA GLU A 71 4.45 2.48 3.18
C GLU A 71 3.13 1.98 3.79
N ILE A 72 3.05 0.70 4.12
CA ILE A 72 1.87 0.14 4.79
C ILE A 72 1.93 0.38 6.29
N THR A 73 0.77 0.53 6.92
CA THR A 73 0.64 0.55 8.37
C THR A 73 -0.61 -0.19 8.85
N THR A 74 -0.41 -1.09 9.81
CA THR A 74 -1.48 -1.76 10.57
C THR A 74 -1.51 -1.32 12.03
N MET A 75 -0.58 -0.45 12.42
CA MET A 75 -0.29 -0.08 13.81
C MET A 75 -1.18 1.05 14.31
N SER A 76 -1.31 1.14 15.64
CA SER A 76 -2.04 2.23 16.30
C SER A 76 -1.39 3.60 16.04
N GLN A 77 -2.20 4.67 16.09
CA GLN A 77 -1.82 6.06 15.77
C GLN A 77 -0.50 6.54 16.41
N LYS A 78 -0.09 6.00 17.58
CA LYS A 78 1.18 6.40 18.25
C LYS A 78 2.44 5.98 17.48
N LEU A 79 2.43 4.82 16.80
CA LEU A 79 3.58 4.34 16.01
C LEU A 79 3.68 5.04 14.65
N VAL A 80 2.53 5.48 14.13
CA VAL A 80 2.44 6.29 12.90
C VAL A 80 3.25 7.58 13.03
N THR A 81 3.34 8.20 14.22
CA THR A 81 4.13 9.43 14.42
C THR A 81 5.60 9.25 14.04
N LYS A 82 6.21 8.10 14.36
CA LYS A 82 7.61 7.81 13.98
C LYS A 82 7.75 7.56 12.49
N LYS A 83 6.85 6.78 11.87
CA LYS A 83 6.82 6.58 10.41
C LYS A 83 6.63 7.90 9.67
N ASN A 84 5.68 8.73 10.10
CA ASN A 84 5.43 10.07 9.55
C ASN A 84 6.66 10.98 9.63
N ARG A 85 7.44 10.92 10.73
CA ARG A 85 8.69 11.68 10.82
C ARG A 85 9.69 11.24 9.75
N LYS A 86 9.87 9.92 9.57
CA LYS A 86 10.75 9.39 8.52
C LYS A 86 10.27 9.76 7.12
N MET A 87 8.98 9.63 6.84
CA MET A 87 8.42 10.01 5.54
C MET A 87 8.58 11.50 5.23
N ARG A 88 8.35 12.38 6.22
CA ARG A 88 8.61 13.82 6.05
C ARG A 88 10.07 14.10 5.75
N LEU A 89 10.98 13.35 6.37
CA LEU A 89 12.42 13.47 6.12
C LEU A 89 12.79 13.01 4.70
N VAL A 90 12.23 11.89 4.24
CA VAL A 90 12.36 11.44 2.84
C VAL A 90 11.84 12.51 1.89
N GLN A 91 10.66 13.07 2.14
CA GLN A 91 10.08 14.12 1.27
C GLN A 91 10.91 15.40 1.25
N SER A 92 11.56 15.76 2.37
CA SER A 92 12.48 16.90 2.43
C SER A 92 13.79 16.64 1.68
N LEU A 93 14.38 15.45 1.83
CA LEU A 93 15.66 15.09 1.20
C LEU A 93 15.51 14.71 -0.28
N TYR A 94 14.36 14.14 -0.64
CA TYR A 94 14.04 13.64 -1.97
C TYR A 94 12.65 14.15 -2.40
N PRO A 95 12.52 15.43 -2.79
CA PRO A 95 11.21 16.02 -3.15
C PRO A 95 10.53 15.37 -4.36
N HIS A 96 11.29 14.67 -5.19
CA HIS A 96 10.79 13.92 -6.36
C HIS A 96 10.23 12.54 -6.00
N VAL A 97 10.44 12.07 -4.76
CA VAL A 97 9.95 10.76 -4.32
C VAL A 97 8.51 10.89 -3.85
N ASN A 98 7.58 10.40 -4.65
CA ASN A 98 6.16 10.37 -4.33
C ASN A 98 5.85 9.22 -3.36
N ILE A 99 5.86 9.50 -2.06
CA ILE A 99 5.60 8.49 -1.02
C ILE A 99 4.28 8.74 -0.28
N LYS A 100 3.48 7.67 -0.09
CA LYS A 100 2.23 7.69 0.69
C LYS A 100 2.19 6.62 1.77
N LEU A 101 1.54 6.96 2.89
CA LEU A 101 1.25 6.02 3.97
C LEU A 101 -0.14 5.42 3.74
N PHE A 102 -0.22 4.09 3.76
CA PHE A 102 -1.44 3.36 3.49
C PHE A 102 -1.90 2.56 4.71
N TYR A 103 -3.11 2.84 5.20
CA TYR A 103 -3.71 2.13 6.32
C TYR A 103 -4.46 0.90 5.79
N LEU A 104 -3.82 -0.27 5.87
CA LEU A 104 -4.40 -1.51 5.34
C LEU A 104 -5.77 -1.81 5.95
N ARG A 105 -5.95 -1.55 7.25
CA ARG A 105 -7.22 -1.78 7.96
C ARG A 105 -8.36 -0.94 7.39
N ASP A 106 -8.10 0.34 7.12
CA ASP A 106 -9.13 1.26 6.63
C ASP A 106 -9.58 0.88 5.23
N TYR A 107 -8.64 0.41 4.41
CA TYR A 107 -8.94 -0.08 3.08
C TYR A 107 -9.73 -1.40 3.11
N LEU A 108 -9.33 -2.37 3.92
CA LEU A 108 -10.09 -3.62 4.09
C LEU A 108 -11.51 -3.34 4.60
N HIS A 109 -11.67 -2.39 5.52
CA HIS A 109 -12.98 -1.93 5.96
C HIS A 109 -13.80 -1.32 4.82
N LEU A 110 -13.16 -0.63 3.87
CA LEU A 110 -13.83 -0.09 2.67
C LEU A 110 -14.34 -1.24 1.78
N VAL A 111 -13.49 -2.21 1.46
CA VAL A 111 -13.85 -3.37 0.64
C VAL A 111 -15.06 -4.12 1.22
N VAL A 112 -15.00 -4.45 2.51
CA VAL A 112 -16.09 -5.15 3.23
C VAL A 112 -17.38 -4.32 3.28
N LYS A 113 -17.26 -3.01 3.59
CA LYS A 113 -18.44 -2.14 3.75
C LYS A 113 -19.18 -1.90 2.43
N TYR A 114 -18.46 -1.83 1.32
CA TYR A 114 -19.05 -1.59 -0.01
C TYR A 114 -19.38 -2.88 -0.77
N GLY A 115 -19.25 -4.06 -0.13
CA GLY A 115 -19.68 -5.33 -0.72
C GLY A 115 -18.83 -5.80 -1.90
N LEU A 116 -17.61 -5.29 -2.04
CA LEU A 116 -16.60 -5.89 -2.91
C LEU A 116 -16.17 -7.17 -2.19
N GLU A 117 -16.50 -8.35 -2.73
CA GLU A 117 -16.33 -9.64 -2.06
C GLU A 117 -14.96 -9.76 -1.38
N GLU A 118 -14.92 -10.38 -0.18
CA GLU A 118 -13.68 -10.64 0.53
C GLU A 118 -12.71 -11.37 -0.42
N PRO A 119 -11.46 -10.90 -0.61
CA PRO A 119 -10.54 -11.58 -1.48
C PRO A 119 -10.34 -13.01 -0.98
N PRO A 120 -10.47 -14.03 -1.85
CA PRO A 120 -10.41 -15.43 -1.44
C PRO A 120 -9.06 -15.73 -0.78
N GLY A 121 -9.06 -15.99 0.54
CA GLY A 121 -7.87 -16.29 1.34
C GLY A 121 -7.67 -15.45 2.60
N MET A 122 -8.49 -14.42 2.87
CA MET A 122 -8.47 -13.67 4.13
C MET A 122 -9.56 -14.16 5.10
N SER A 123 -9.19 -14.92 6.15
CA SER A 123 -10.09 -15.21 7.28
C SER A 123 -9.49 -14.68 8.59
N GLY A 124 -10.04 -13.58 9.13
CA GLY A 124 -9.55 -12.92 10.36
C GLY A 124 -10.56 -11.96 11.00
N PRO A 125 -10.42 -11.62 12.30
CA PRO A 125 -11.56 -11.42 13.21
C PRO A 125 -12.21 -10.03 13.18
N ALA A 126 -13.41 -10.02 13.80
CA ALA A 126 -14.46 -9.00 13.80
C ALA A 126 -14.05 -7.52 13.87
N VAL A 127 -14.84 -6.75 13.11
CA VAL A 127 -14.82 -5.30 12.88
C VAL A 127 -14.89 -4.48 14.19
N PRO A 128 -13.94 -3.58 14.47
CA PRO A 128 -14.17 -2.51 15.44
C PRO A 128 -15.00 -1.38 14.81
N SER A 129 -16.06 -1.00 15.51
CA SER A 129 -17.13 -0.04 15.13
C SER A 129 -16.71 1.43 15.09
N ARG A 130 -15.41 1.74 15.05
CA ARG A 130 -14.91 3.12 15.01
C ARG A 130 -14.25 3.39 13.67
N ILE A 131 -14.99 4.06 12.79
CA ILE A 131 -14.44 4.77 11.63
C ILE A 131 -13.38 5.74 12.16
N PRO A 132 -12.09 5.58 11.84
CA PRO A 132 -11.12 6.65 12.08
C PRO A 132 -11.60 7.85 11.27
N GLY A 133 -11.64 9.02 11.91
CA GLY A 133 -12.08 10.26 11.27
C GLY A 133 -11.40 10.44 9.91
N PRO A 134 -12.10 11.07 8.95
CA PRO A 134 -11.76 11.03 7.54
C PRO A 134 -10.26 11.26 7.35
N SER A 135 -9.58 10.27 6.76
CA SER A 135 -8.31 10.49 6.08
C SER A 135 -8.52 11.73 5.21
N ARG A 136 -7.84 12.84 5.52
CA ARG A 136 -7.89 14.09 4.73
C ARG A 136 -7.13 13.89 3.42
N VAL A 137 -7.53 12.87 2.67
CA VAL A 137 -7.12 12.58 1.32
C VAL A 137 -8.38 12.80 0.51
N ALA A 138 -8.47 13.96 -0.13
CA ALA A 138 -9.26 14.05 -1.35
C ALA A 138 -8.64 13.02 -2.30
N LEU A 139 -9.28 11.86 -2.42
CA LEU A 139 -9.09 11.02 -3.58
C LEU A 139 -9.76 11.80 -4.70
N ASP A 140 -8.99 12.62 -5.40
CA ASP A 140 -9.37 13.12 -6.72
C ASP A 140 -9.29 11.92 -7.68
N LEU A 141 -10.20 10.96 -7.49
CA LEU A 141 -10.57 9.98 -8.49
C LEU A 141 -11.42 10.75 -9.49
N ASP A 142 -10.78 11.19 -10.59
CA ASP A 142 -11.50 11.73 -11.73
C ASP A 142 -12.50 10.67 -12.20
N ALA A 143 -13.78 10.97 -11.96
CA ALA A 143 -14.91 10.09 -12.26
C ALA A 143 -15.18 9.95 -13.77
N SER A 144 -14.31 10.43 -14.66
CA SER A 144 -14.47 10.24 -16.11
C SER A 144 -14.09 8.86 -16.64
N ALA A 145 -13.38 8.01 -15.88
CA ALA A 145 -12.83 6.77 -16.43
C ALA A 145 -13.72 5.52 -16.35
N VAL A 146 -14.89 5.56 -15.68
CA VAL A 146 -15.71 4.35 -15.42
C VAL A 146 -16.94 4.26 -16.35
N GLY A 147 -16.81 4.72 -17.59
CA GLY A 147 -17.92 4.83 -18.56
C GLY A 147 -17.91 3.87 -19.76
N ALA A 148 -16.92 2.98 -19.91
CA ALA A 148 -16.67 2.36 -21.23
C ALA A 148 -16.73 0.81 -21.30
N TYR A 149 -17.20 0.11 -20.26
CA TYR A 149 -17.34 -1.37 -20.31
C TYR A 149 -18.75 -1.83 -19.91
N VAL A 150 -19.78 -1.34 -20.59
CA VAL A 150 -21.03 -2.09 -20.82
C VAL A 150 -21.55 -1.72 -22.21
N GLY A 151 -21.37 -2.63 -23.16
CA GLY A 151 -21.90 -2.58 -24.52
C GLY A 151 -21.87 -3.96 -25.13
#